data_AF-A0A2V5TAV0-F1
#
_entry.id   AF-A0A2V5TAV0-F1
#
_cell.length_a   1.000
_cell.length_b   1.000
_cell.length_c   1.000
_cell.angle_alpha   90.00
_cell.angle_beta   90.00
_cell.angle_gamma   90.00
#
_symmetry.space_group_name_H-M   'P 1'
#
loop_
_entity.id
_entity.type
_entity.pdbx_description
1 polymer ?
#
loop_
_entity_poly.entity_id
_entity_poly.type
_entity_poly.pdbx_seq_one_letter_code
_entity_poly.pdbx_strand_id
1 'polypeptide(L)'
;MAKHKYATTPPRISTMPPGVPYIVGNEAAERFSYYGMNSILTIFMTKYLLDKMGHLSVMSPTNAEAWYHTFVSALYFLPIFGAILADAVFGK
;
A
#
# COMPACT_ATOMS: atom_id res chain seq x y z
N MET A 1 30.44 -14.04 7.09
CA MET A 1 29.00 -14.28 6.95
C MET A 1 28.45 -14.72 8.28
N ALA A 2 27.50 -13.98 8.86
CA ALA A 2 26.86 -14.40 10.10
C ALA A 2 26.08 -15.71 9.87
N LYS A 3 26.38 -16.75 10.65
CA LYS A 3 25.61 -18.00 10.66
C LYS A 3 24.26 -17.73 11.32
N HIS A 4 23.28 -17.23 10.58
CA HIS A 4 21.91 -17.20 11.05
C HIS A 4 21.39 -18.65 11.11
N LYS A 5 21.22 -19.15 12.33
CA LYS A 5 20.64 -20.48 12.57
C LYS A 5 19.13 -20.31 12.48
N TYR A 6 18.56 -20.64 11.32
CA TYR A 6 17.11 -20.59 11.14
C TYR A 6 16.41 -21.46 12.18
N ALA A 7 15.32 -20.95 12.76
CA ALA A 7 14.54 -21.72 13.73
C ALA A 7 13.82 -22.86 13.01
N THR A 8 14.04 -24.09 13.46
CA THR A 8 13.38 -25.31 12.92
C THR A 8 12.13 -25.68 13.70
N THR A 9 11.90 -25.05 14.85
CA THR A 9 10.72 -25.25 15.70
C THR A 9 10.22 -23.90 16.20
N PRO A 10 8.90 -23.70 16.34
CA PRO A 10 8.37 -22.48 16.92
C PRO A 10 8.88 -22.31 18.37
N PRO A 11 9.20 -21.08 18.79
CA PRO A 11 9.57 -20.83 20.17
C PRO A 11 8.42 -21.21 21.11
N ARG A 12 8.73 -21.87 22.23
CA ARG A 12 7.73 -22.18 23.27
C ARG A 12 7.38 -20.91 24.06
N ILE A 13 6.51 -20.10 23.49
CA ILE A 13 5.92 -18.91 24.11
C ILE A 13 4.40 -19.10 24.20
N SER A 14 3.81 -18.68 25.31
CA SER A 14 2.35 -18.70 25.51
C SER A 14 1.66 -17.41 24.99
N THR A 15 2.46 -16.40 24.65
CA THR A 15 2.03 -15.10 24.13
C THR A 15 2.16 -15.03 22.61
N MET A 16 1.62 -13.97 22.00
CA MET A 16 1.85 -13.72 20.57
C MET A 16 3.34 -13.50 20.27
N PRO A 17 3.84 -13.93 19.10
CA PRO A 17 5.20 -13.64 18.69
C PRO A 17 5.49 -12.12 18.70
N PRO A 18 6.66 -11.70 19.17
CA PRO A 18 6.97 -10.28 19.38
C PRO A 18 6.98 -9.45 18.10
N GLY A 19 7.06 -10.08 16.92
CA GLY A 19 6.95 -9.40 15.62
C GLY A 19 5.51 -9.02 15.23
N VAL A 20 4.50 -9.68 15.79
CA VAL A 20 3.09 -9.50 15.38
C VAL A 20 2.60 -8.07 15.62
N PRO A 21 2.84 -7.42 16.79
CA PRO A 21 2.41 -6.04 17.00
C PRO A 21 2.96 -5.05 15.96
N TYR A 22 4.20 -5.26 15.50
CA TYR A 22 4.81 -4.41 14.47
C TYR A 22 4.16 -4.61 13.10
N ILE A 23 3.86 -5.86 12.73
CA ILE A 23 3.15 -6.17 11.48
C ILE A 23 1.75 -5.56 11.50
N VAL A 24 1.01 -5.73 12.61
CA VAL A 24 -0.34 -5.20 12.77
C VAL A 24 -0.34 -3.66 12.74
N GLY A 25 0.60 -3.01 13.43
CA GLY A 25 0.72 -1.55 13.39
C GLY A 25 1.01 -1.02 11.99
N ASN A 26 1.90 -1.68 11.25
CA ASN A 26 2.20 -1.32 9.87
C ASN A 26 1.00 -1.51 8.93
N GLU A 27 0.30 -2.66 9.05
CA GLU A 27 -0.93 -2.92 8.28
C GLU A 27 -2.01 -1.88 8.62
N ALA A 28 -2.18 -1.52 9.89
CA ALA A 28 -3.15 -0.51 10.30
C ALA A 28 -2.83 0.86 9.69
N ALA A 29 -1.56 1.26 9.67
CA ALA A 29 -1.13 2.50 9.02
C ALA A 29 -1.34 2.45 7.50
N GLU A 30 -1.00 1.34 6.84
CA GLU A 30 -1.24 1.13 5.40
C GLU A 30 -2.72 1.26 5.07
N ARG A 31 -3.60 0.56 5.81
CA ARG A 31 -5.06 0.61 5.64
C ARG A 31 -5.61 2.01 5.88
N PHE A 32 -5.13 2.70 6.92
CA PHE A 32 -5.54 4.07 7.20
C PHE A 32 -5.21 5.00 6.02
N SER A 33 -3.98 4.94 5.51
CA SER A 33 -3.56 5.74 4.36
C SER A 33 -4.31 5.36 3.08
N TYR A 34 -4.56 4.08 2.84
CA TYR A 34 -5.30 3.60 1.68
C TYR A 34 -6.75 4.11 1.65
N TYR A 35 -7.51 3.89 2.73
CA TYR A 35 -8.89 4.36 2.79
C TYR A 35 -8.98 5.88 2.87
N GLY A 36 -8.04 6.53 3.57
CA GLY A 36 -7.95 7.98 3.64
C GLY A 36 -7.77 8.60 2.25
N MET A 37 -6.79 8.13 1.49
CA MET A 37 -6.55 8.63 0.13
C MET A 37 -7.73 8.32 -0.80
N ASN A 38 -8.30 7.10 -0.79
CA ASN A 38 -9.46 6.79 -1.62
C ASN A 38 -10.67 7.69 -1.33
N SER A 39 -10.87 8.09 -0.07
CA SER A 39 -11.99 8.95 0.33
C SER A 39 -11.90 10.38 -0.23
N ILE A 40 -10.68 10.89 -0.44
CA ILE A 40 -10.45 12.28 -0.87
C ILE A 40 -10.00 12.39 -2.33
N LEU A 41 -9.52 11.31 -2.95
CA LEU A 41 -8.85 11.36 -4.26
C LEU A 41 -9.73 11.96 -5.37
N THR A 42 -10.97 11.50 -5.50
CA THR A 42 -11.90 12.02 -6.52
C THR A 42 -12.30 13.47 -6.24
N ILE A 43 -12.46 13.83 -4.97
CA ILE A 43 -12.77 15.21 -4.55
C ILE A 43 -11.58 16.13 -4.89
N PHE A 44 -10.36 15.68 -4.62
CA PHE A 44 -9.14 16.39 -4.96
C PHE A 44 -9.06 16.64 -6.47
N MET A 45 -9.22 15.61 -7.30
CA MET A 45 -9.17 15.74 -8.76
C MET A 45 -10.24 16.68 -9.34
N THR A 46 -11.43 16.72 -8.74
CA THR A 46 -12.56 17.51 -9.26
C THR A 46 -12.66 18.92 -8.68
N LYS A 47 -12.02 19.21 -7.55
CA LYS A 47 -12.17 20.50 -6.86
C LYS A 47 -10.88 21.23 -6.53
N TYR A 48 -9.77 20.52 -6.37
CA TYR A 48 -8.55 21.07 -5.79
C TYR A 48 -7.29 20.82 -6.63
N LEU A 49 -7.42 20.20 -7.80
CA LEU A 49 -6.29 19.91 -8.68
C LEU A 49 -5.72 21.21 -9.27
N LEU A 50 -4.41 21.37 -9.21
CA LEU A 50 -3.68 22.54 -9.67
C LEU A 50 -2.70 22.18 -10.79
N ASP A 51 -2.49 23.12 -11.71
CA ASP A 51 -1.43 23.04 -12.70
C ASP A 51 -0.05 23.45 -12.12
N LYS A 52 0.99 23.39 -12.94
CA LYS A 52 2.36 23.77 -12.56
C LYS A 52 2.49 25.25 -12.14
N MET A 53 1.59 26.11 -12.60
CA MET A 53 1.57 27.54 -12.28
C MET A 53 0.70 27.85 -11.05
N GLY A 54 0.03 26.84 -10.47
CA GLY A 54 -0.84 26.99 -9.31
C GLY A 54 -2.27 27.42 -9.64
N HIS A 55 -2.68 27.36 -10.91
CA HIS A 55 -4.08 27.60 -11.30
C HIS A 55 -4.92 26.32 -11.15
N LEU A 56 -6.21 26.49 -10.86
CA LEU A 56 -7.15 25.37 -10.83
C LEU A 56 -7.24 24.71 -12.22
N SER A 57 -6.91 23.42 -12.26
CA SER A 57 -6.95 22.57 -13.44
C SER A 57 -7.69 21.28 -13.09
N VAL A 58 -8.96 21.43 -12.73
CA VAL A 58 -9.80 20.32 -12.27
C VAL A 58 -10.23 19.39 -13.39
N MET A 59 -10.42 18.12 -13.06
CA MET A 59 -10.93 17.11 -13.98
C MET A 59 -12.47 17.11 -14.01
N SER A 60 -13.05 16.68 -15.14
CA SER A 60 -14.46 16.32 -15.15
C SER A 60 -14.72 15.11 -14.24
N PRO A 61 -15.93 14.94 -13.67
CA PRO A 61 -16.27 13.79 -12.83
C PRO A 61 -15.99 12.44 -13.51
N THR A 62 -16.34 12.32 -14.80
CA THR A 62 -16.12 11.09 -15.59
C THR A 62 -14.64 10.74 -15.71
N ASN A 63 -13.78 11.74 -15.91
CA ASN A 63 -12.34 11.52 -16.02
C ASN A 63 -11.74 11.17 -14.66
N ALA A 64 -12.19 11.84 -13.60
CA ALA A 64 -11.75 11.55 -12.23
C ALA A 64 -12.12 10.12 -11.81
N GLU A 65 -13.33 9.65 -12.12
CA GLU A 65 -13.76 8.27 -11.87
C GLU A 65 -12.94 7.25 -12.66
N ALA A 66 -12.66 7.52 -13.94
CA ALA A 66 -11.81 6.65 -14.76
C ALA A 66 -10.40 6.50 -14.17
N TRP A 67 -9.79 7.59 -13.70
CA TRP A 67 -8.49 7.56 -13.03
C TRP A 67 -8.55 6.84 -11.68
N TYR A 68 -9.60 7.05 -10.89
CA TYR A 68 -9.81 6.34 -9.64
C TYR A 68 -9.87 4.82 -9.86
N HIS A 69 -10.67 4.36 -10.81
CA HIS A 69 -10.76 2.93 -11.12
C HIS A 69 -9.46 2.37 -11.67
N THR A 70 -8.77 3.11 -12.54
CA THR A 70 -7.45 2.70 -13.05
C THR A 70 -6.45 2.53 -11.92
N PHE A 71 -6.43 3.46 -10.96
CA PHE A 71 -5.58 3.40 -9.79
C PHE A 71 -5.90 2.18 -8.91
N VAL A 72 -7.18 1.95 -8.58
CA VAL A 72 -7.60 0.78 -7.79
C VAL A 72 -7.26 -0.53 -8.51
N SER A 73 -7.53 -0.62 -9.82
CA SER A 73 -7.15 -1.80 -10.61
C SER A 73 -5.65 -2.07 -10.59
N ALA A 74 -4.82 -1.04 -10.69
CA ALA A 74 -3.37 -1.17 -10.59
C ALA A 74 -2.92 -1.69 -9.21
N LEU A 75 -3.53 -1.22 -8.13
CA LEU A 75 -3.23 -1.69 -6.78
C LEU A 75 -3.56 -3.18 -6.56
N TYR A 76 -4.62 -3.69 -7.19
CA TYR A 76 -4.93 -5.12 -7.14
C TYR A 76 -4.08 -5.97 -8.10
N PHE A 77 -3.52 -5.35 -9.15
CA PHE A 77 -2.71 -6.03 -10.16
C PHE A 77 -1.22 -6.14 -9.77
N LEU A 78 -0.63 -5.06 -9.26
CA LEU A 78 0.79 -4.98 -8.90
C LEU A 78 1.26 -6.04 -7.88
N PRO A 79 0.46 -6.52 -6.91
CA PRO A 79 0.87 -7.59 -6.00
C PRO A 79 1.35 -8.87 -6.69
N ILE A 80 0.87 -9.15 -7.92
CA ILE A 80 1.36 -10.30 -8.71
C ILE A 80 2.86 -10.16 -8.98
N PHE A 81 3.30 -8.99 -9.41
CA PHE A 81 4.72 -8.70 -9.65
C PHE A 81 5.49 -8.55 -8.34
N GLY A 82 4.86 -7.94 -7.33
CA GLY A 82 5.43 -7.78 -5.99
C GLY A 82 5.77 -9.12 -5.35
N ALA A 83 4.90 -10.12 -5.46
CA ALA A 83 5.13 -11.46 -4.96
C ALA A 83 6.33 -12.14 -5.65
N ILE A 84 6.37 -12.11 -7.00
CA ILE A 84 7.49 -12.66 -7.76
C ILE A 84 8.81 -12.00 -7.37
N LEU A 85 8.82 -10.67 -7.22
CA LEU A 85 10.00 -9.90 -6.87
C LEU A 85 10.46 -10.15 -5.43
N ALA A 86 9.51 -10.28 -4.50
CA ALA A 86 9.77 -10.67 -3.12
C ALA A 86 10.41 -12.06 -3.08
N ASP A 87 9.88 -13.04 -3.78
CA ASP A 87 10.40 -14.41 -3.73
C ASP A 87 11.75 -14.57 -4.47
N ALA A 88 11.90 -13.93 -5.64
CA ALA A 88 13.06 -14.15 -6.49
C ALA A 88 14.29 -13.32 -6.12
N VAL A 89 14.08 -12.12 -5.53
CA VAL A 89 15.17 -11.13 -5.36
C VAL A 89 15.34 -10.71 -3.90
N PHE A 90 14.27 -10.29 -3.23
CA PHE A 90 14.38 -9.65 -1.91
C PHE A 90 14.21 -10.59 -0.71
N GLY A 91 13.59 -11.75 -0.90
CA GLY A 91 13.25 -12.73 0.13
C GLY A 91 14.39 -13.71 0.38
N LYS A 92 15.46 -13.23 1.04
CA LYS A 92 16.52 -14.05 1.62
C LYS A 92 16.87 -13.59 3.03
#